data_AF-A0A6L2PYJ7-F1
#
_entry.id   AF-A0A6L2PYJ7-F1
#
_cell.length_a   1.000
_cell.length_b   1.000
_cell.length_c   1.000
_cell.angle_alpha   90.00
_cell.angle_beta   90.00
_cell.angle_gamma   90.00
#
_symmetry.space_group_name_H-M   'P 1'
#
loop_
_entity.id
_entity.type
_entity.pdbx_description
1 polymer ?
#
loop_
_entity_poly.entity_id
_entity_poly.type
_entity_poly.pdbx_seq_one_letter_code
_entity_poly.pdbx_strand_id
1 'polypeptide(L)'
;MTDEWNVWNDLSSLPADPPKMRQICNRCRRPVTVCWCTYLPASPLNTQCRVIILQHPAEQRRCLATVPMLVLGLAPGRCLIFQGKKFPQTRHEGLEEVLESPNSVLVYPSESAVNIEELPPVSEVSDPYNLILIDGTWPQAKAIYHSTPLLHKLRQVKLVTGSTSEYVIRTQPTDGCLSTLETAAETLAVVERNSCIKSKLLQPLIALCDFQLDHGAVTHQSTEYRIKNDTYPKQIGKRLKTYYPGQFLNIVAGYDPNGERSVWICRAVHRNAVCYGLLYQKKKMAGVQLSLDRCFKEVDEAPLELTMAFFAISGLDILNALNVLDDKKKERIVDWIYRLQVVPDGSHSSWKKCGFQGSSTLIYQRDETECSSTYECGHLAMTYTGLASLVILGDDLSRVNRAAIIKGVKALQQEDGSFCATLAGSESDMRFVYCAACICYILQDWSGMDIERTMNYITRCMSYDYGIAQTPEVESHGGTTFCAVATLALMNQLDTCFTNKQLDGLRRWGLSRQISGFQGRPNKEVDTCYSFWLGALLKILGVFEMVDHQQNKNYILSTQDSVVGGLSKWVDTTPDPLHTYMGLCGLSLMKFEGLLEVHPALNISQRAHEHLRSLHKAWENN
;
A
#
# COMPACT_ATOMS: atom_id res chain seq x y z
N MET A 1 5.45 4.58 -36.64
CA MET A 1 5.83 5.96 -36.29
C MET A 1 4.67 6.83 -35.81
N THR A 2 3.57 7.04 -36.56
CA THR A 2 2.52 8.01 -36.15
C THR A 2 1.80 7.65 -34.83
N ASP A 3 1.58 6.36 -34.54
CA ASP A 3 0.85 5.93 -33.34
C ASP A 3 1.69 5.96 -32.06
N GLU A 4 2.97 5.57 -32.15
CA GLU A 4 3.93 5.64 -31.04
C GLU A 4 4.19 7.09 -30.63
N TRP A 5 4.37 7.98 -31.63
CA TRP A 5 4.44 9.42 -31.39
C TRP A 5 3.21 9.96 -30.67
N ASN A 6 2.01 9.49 -31.00
CA ASN A 6 0.78 9.90 -30.31
C ASN A 6 0.74 9.40 -28.86
N VAL A 7 1.17 8.16 -28.58
CA VAL A 7 1.24 7.61 -27.22
C VAL A 7 2.23 8.37 -26.35
N TRP A 8 3.42 8.64 -26.87
CA TRP A 8 4.41 9.41 -26.14
C TRP A 8 3.96 10.85 -25.91
N ASN A 9 3.35 11.50 -26.90
CA ASN A 9 2.71 12.80 -26.70
C ASN A 9 1.59 12.72 -25.68
N ASP A 10 0.78 11.66 -25.64
CA ASP A 10 -0.29 11.52 -24.66
C ASP A 10 0.25 11.47 -23.22
N LEU A 11 1.37 10.77 -23.03
CA LEU A 11 2.08 10.64 -21.74
C LEU A 11 2.84 11.91 -21.36
N SER A 12 3.43 12.61 -22.32
CA SER A 12 4.23 13.82 -22.08
C SER A 12 3.36 15.09 -21.98
N SER A 13 2.19 15.11 -22.64
CA SER A 13 1.22 16.22 -22.59
C SER A 13 0.22 16.15 -21.43
N LEU A 14 0.40 15.22 -20.49
CA LEU A 14 -0.46 15.13 -19.30
C LEU A 14 -0.44 16.46 -18.55
N PRO A 15 -1.58 17.00 -18.09
CA PRO A 15 -1.56 18.25 -17.34
C PRO A 15 -0.72 18.10 -16.06
N ALA A 16 0.21 19.03 -15.83
CA ALA A 16 0.98 19.13 -14.59
C ALA A 16 0.09 19.34 -13.35
N ASP A 17 -1.13 19.83 -13.55
CA ASP A 17 -2.16 19.90 -12.51
C ASP A 17 -2.67 18.50 -12.16
N PRO A 18 -2.75 18.16 -10.86
CA PRO A 18 -3.22 16.85 -10.43
C PRO A 18 -4.64 16.67 -10.96
N PRO A 19 -5.01 15.46 -11.43
CA PRO A 19 -6.37 15.21 -11.89
C PRO A 19 -7.35 15.64 -10.80
N LYS A 20 -8.53 16.10 -11.21
CA LYS A 20 -9.62 16.31 -10.26
C LYS A 20 -9.81 15.02 -9.46
N MET A 21 -9.40 15.04 -8.20
CA MET A 21 -9.67 13.96 -7.26
C MET A 21 -11.17 13.69 -7.33
N ARG A 22 -11.55 12.40 -7.25
CA ARG A 22 -12.97 12.01 -7.17
C ARG A 22 -13.65 12.95 -6.19
N GLN A 23 -14.77 13.55 -6.59
CA GLN A 23 -15.46 14.47 -5.71
C GLN A 23 -15.72 13.75 -4.38
N ILE A 24 -15.21 14.34 -3.30
CA ILE A 24 -15.39 13.81 -1.96
C ILE A 24 -16.55 14.53 -1.31
N CYS A 25 -17.37 13.81 -0.57
CA CYS A 25 -18.40 14.39 0.25
C CYS A 25 -17.75 15.32 1.28
N ASN A 26 -18.23 16.56 1.38
CA ASN A 26 -17.76 17.53 2.36
C ASN A 26 -18.05 17.11 3.82
N ARG A 27 -19.03 16.22 4.03
CA ARG A 27 -19.41 15.68 5.35
C ARG A 27 -18.58 14.45 5.71
N CYS A 28 -18.78 13.30 5.05
CA CYS A 28 -18.10 12.05 5.41
C CYS A 28 -16.71 11.84 4.80
N ARG A 29 -16.25 12.74 3.90
CA ARG A 29 -14.96 12.66 3.20
C ARG A 29 -14.76 11.42 2.32
N ARG A 30 -15.81 10.62 2.09
CA ARG A 30 -15.80 9.51 1.11
C ARG A 30 -16.08 10.02 -0.30
N PRO A 31 -15.68 9.29 -1.35
CA PRO A 31 -16.11 9.59 -2.72
C PRO A 31 -17.64 9.69 -2.80
N VAL A 32 -18.15 10.66 -3.57
CA VAL A 32 -19.58 10.94 -3.70
C VAL A 32 -20.39 9.69 -4.08
N THR A 33 -19.82 8.82 -4.92
CA THR A 33 -20.46 7.57 -5.38
C THR A 33 -20.71 6.54 -4.28
N VAL A 34 -19.96 6.58 -3.18
CA VAL A 34 -20.07 5.65 -2.04
C VAL A 34 -20.30 6.40 -0.72
N CYS A 35 -20.93 7.57 -0.83
CA CYS A 35 -21.24 8.44 0.29
C CYS A 35 -22.45 7.89 1.06
N TRP A 36 -22.29 7.66 2.37
CA TRP A 36 -23.39 7.23 3.24
C TRP A 36 -24.14 8.39 3.91
N CYS A 37 -23.81 9.66 3.62
CA CYS A 37 -24.41 10.81 4.33
C CYS A 37 -25.91 10.99 4.09
N THR A 38 -26.46 10.42 3.02
CA THR A 38 -27.91 10.41 2.75
C THR A 38 -28.68 9.52 3.75
N TYR A 39 -27.99 8.56 4.37
CA TYR A 39 -28.54 7.64 5.36
C TYR A 39 -28.34 8.12 6.80
N LEU A 40 -27.72 9.29 7.00
CA LEU A 40 -27.69 9.94 8.31
C LEU A 40 -29.11 10.35 8.74
N PRO A 41 -29.36 10.52 10.06
CA PRO A 41 -30.59 11.13 10.53
C PRO A 41 -30.84 12.48 9.85
N ALA A 42 -32.08 12.75 9.44
CA ALA A 42 -32.46 13.99 8.74
C ALA A 42 -32.04 15.25 9.51
N SER A 43 -32.11 15.19 10.84
CA SER A 43 -31.50 16.14 11.77
C SER A 43 -30.60 15.38 12.75
N PRO A 44 -29.40 15.88 13.09
CA PRO A 44 -28.55 15.26 14.10
C PRO A 44 -29.30 15.05 15.41
N LEU A 45 -29.16 13.87 16.01
CA LEU A 45 -29.89 13.50 17.21
C LEU A 45 -29.35 14.26 18.41
N ASN A 46 -30.21 15.01 19.10
CA ASN A 46 -29.87 15.67 20.35
C ASN A 46 -30.12 14.72 21.52
N THR A 47 -29.16 13.86 21.77
CA THR A 47 -29.16 12.93 22.92
C THR A 47 -29.01 13.70 24.22
N GLN A 48 -29.55 13.19 25.31
CA GLN A 48 -29.32 13.78 26.64
C GLN A 48 -27.88 13.53 27.10
N CYS A 49 -27.39 12.32 26.88
CA CYS A 49 -26.02 11.91 27.19
C CYS A 49 -25.00 12.48 26.20
N ARG A 50 -23.75 12.56 26.64
CA ARG A 50 -22.59 12.85 25.79
C ARG A 50 -21.78 11.57 25.58
N VAL A 51 -21.30 11.36 24.37
CA VAL A 51 -20.37 10.29 24.04
C VAL A 51 -18.96 10.85 23.93
N ILE A 52 -18.02 10.25 24.66
CA ILE A 52 -16.62 10.64 24.71
C ILE A 52 -15.77 9.49 24.16
N ILE A 53 -15.09 9.73 23.05
CA ILE A 53 -14.27 8.72 22.38
C ILE A 53 -12.79 8.96 22.69
N LEU A 54 -12.16 7.99 23.34
CA LEU A 54 -10.71 7.91 23.48
C LEU A 54 -10.14 7.12 22.30
N GLN A 55 -9.74 7.85 21.26
CA GLN A 55 -9.37 7.28 19.97
C GLN A 55 -7.86 7.02 19.84
N HIS A 56 -7.50 5.77 19.52
CA HIS A 56 -6.14 5.41 19.17
C HIS A 56 -5.75 6.07 17.83
N PRO A 57 -4.54 6.67 17.67
CA PRO A 57 -4.15 7.38 16.43
C PRO A 57 -4.20 6.55 15.14
N ALA A 58 -4.12 5.23 15.25
CA ALA A 58 -4.23 4.33 14.09
C ALA A 58 -5.66 4.20 13.55
N GLU A 59 -6.69 4.42 14.38
CA GLU A 59 -8.09 4.31 13.94
C GLU A 59 -8.52 5.49 13.05
N GLN A 60 -7.99 6.69 13.30
CA GLN A 60 -8.27 7.88 12.49
C GLN A 60 -7.97 7.66 10.99
N ARG A 61 -6.95 6.86 10.69
CA ARG A 61 -6.46 6.62 9.32
C ARG A 61 -7.16 5.45 8.62
N ARG A 62 -8.13 4.80 9.25
CA ARG A 62 -8.82 3.64 8.66
C ARG A 62 -9.90 4.07 7.66
N CYS A 63 -9.86 3.46 6.48
CA CYS A 63 -10.81 3.74 5.38
C CYS A 63 -12.27 3.40 5.72
N LEU A 64 -12.52 2.53 6.71
CA LEU A 64 -13.85 2.09 7.15
C LEU A 64 -14.07 2.36 8.66
N ALA A 65 -13.54 3.49 9.17
CA ALA A 65 -13.81 3.92 10.53
C ALA A 65 -15.29 4.31 10.73
N THR A 66 -15.89 3.92 11.85
CA THR A 66 -17.33 4.14 12.13
C THR A 66 -17.60 5.35 13.04
N VAL A 67 -16.59 5.82 13.79
CA VAL A 67 -16.70 7.05 14.61
C VAL A 67 -17.17 8.29 13.82
N PRO A 68 -16.77 8.53 12.56
CA PRO A 68 -17.30 9.65 11.78
C PRO A 68 -18.82 9.62 11.59
N MET A 69 -19.45 8.44 11.56
CA MET A 69 -20.91 8.30 11.49
C MET A 69 -21.56 8.80 12.78
N LEU A 70 -20.97 8.47 13.93
CA LEU A 70 -21.43 8.92 15.24
C LEU A 70 -21.35 10.45 15.36
N VAL A 71 -20.22 11.05 14.97
CA VAL A 71 -20.01 12.50 15.01
C VAL A 71 -21.01 13.25 14.15
N LEU A 72 -21.31 12.73 12.95
CA LEU A 72 -22.26 13.38 12.02
C LEU A 72 -23.73 13.08 12.34
N GLY A 73 -24.00 12.00 13.09
CA GLY A 73 -25.34 11.57 13.49
C GLY A 73 -25.85 12.23 14.77
N LEU A 74 -24.95 12.73 15.62
CA LEU A 74 -25.28 13.40 16.89
C LEU A 74 -25.18 14.93 16.80
N ALA A 75 -25.97 15.63 17.60
CA ALA A 75 -25.94 17.09 17.67
C ALA A 75 -24.56 17.61 18.13
N PRO A 76 -24.14 18.83 17.72
CA PRO A 76 -22.86 19.40 18.13
C PRO A 76 -22.64 19.36 19.65
N GLY A 77 -21.45 18.93 20.07
CA GLY A 77 -21.11 18.78 21.49
C GLY A 77 -21.58 17.48 22.16
N ARG A 78 -22.40 16.65 21.47
CA ARG A 78 -22.84 15.34 21.98
C ARG A 78 -21.84 14.21 21.71
N CYS A 79 -20.90 14.40 20.80
CA CYS A 79 -19.79 13.45 20.56
C CYS A 79 -18.46 14.21 20.60
N LEU A 80 -17.61 13.90 21.58
CA LEU A 80 -16.26 14.49 21.73
C LEU A 80 -15.20 13.41 21.47
N ILE A 81 -14.15 13.75 20.74
CA ILE A 81 -13.07 12.81 20.39
C ILE A 81 -11.75 13.34 20.95
N PHE A 82 -11.08 12.53 21.75
CA PHE A 82 -9.73 12.77 22.23
C PHE A 82 -8.79 11.73 21.63
N GLN A 83 -7.70 12.18 21.00
CA GLN A 83 -6.77 11.30 20.30
C GLN A 83 -5.49 11.08 21.11
N GLY A 84 -5.04 9.83 21.22
CA GLY A 84 -3.86 9.52 22.02
C GLY A 84 -3.63 8.03 22.24
N LYS A 85 -2.43 7.70 22.72
CA LYS A 85 -2.11 6.36 23.24
C LYS A 85 -2.20 6.30 24.78
N LYS A 86 -2.25 7.47 25.42
CA LYS A 86 -2.34 7.71 26.86
C LYS A 86 -3.26 8.90 27.05
N PHE A 87 -4.04 8.89 28.13
CA PHE A 87 -5.01 9.94 28.46
C PHE A 87 -4.97 10.24 29.96
N PRO A 88 -5.40 11.44 30.38
CA PRO A 88 -5.39 12.68 29.59
C PRO A 88 -3.94 13.11 29.26
N GLN A 89 -3.79 14.01 28.28
CA GLN A 89 -2.53 14.68 27.92
C GLN A 89 -2.77 16.19 27.94
N THR A 90 -1.71 17.00 27.99
CA THR A 90 -1.79 18.48 28.03
C THR A 90 -2.60 19.10 26.89
N ARG A 91 -2.73 18.39 25.76
CA ARG A 91 -3.53 18.81 24.59
C ARG A 91 -5.02 18.43 24.68
N HIS A 92 -5.45 17.70 25.71
CA HIS A 92 -6.82 17.21 25.87
C HIS A 92 -7.60 18.14 26.81
N GLU A 93 -7.90 19.34 26.31
CA GLU A 93 -8.66 20.35 27.06
C GLU A 93 -10.00 19.80 27.55
N GLY A 94 -10.28 19.93 28.85
CA GLY A 94 -11.52 19.48 29.50
C GLY A 94 -11.68 17.96 29.67
N LEU A 95 -10.76 17.13 29.17
CA LEU A 95 -10.90 15.66 29.30
C LEU A 95 -10.77 15.21 30.75
N GLU A 96 -9.85 15.80 31.52
CA GLU A 96 -9.64 15.43 32.92
C GLU A 96 -10.89 15.69 33.77
N GLU A 97 -11.51 16.88 33.63
CA GLU A 97 -12.78 17.23 34.26
C GLU A 97 -13.91 16.26 33.87
N VAL A 98 -13.96 15.86 32.60
CA VAL A 98 -14.92 14.85 32.13
C VAL A 98 -14.65 13.51 32.80
N LEU A 99 -13.40 13.05 32.86
CA LEU A 99 -13.05 11.75 33.48
C LEU A 99 -13.23 11.74 35.01
N GLU A 100 -13.22 12.90 35.66
CA GLU A 100 -13.44 13.02 37.11
C GLU A 100 -14.91 13.24 37.49
N SER A 101 -15.77 13.56 36.53
CA SER A 101 -17.20 13.77 36.75
C SER A 101 -17.89 12.50 37.30
N PRO A 102 -18.75 12.61 38.33
CA PRO A 102 -19.44 11.45 38.92
C PRO A 102 -20.40 10.76 37.94
N ASN A 103 -20.86 11.47 36.91
CA ASN A 103 -21.76 10.94 35.88
C ASN A 103 -20.99 10.37 34.68
N SER A 104 -19.68 10.18 34.79
CA SER A 104 -18.87 9.54 33.76
C SER A 104 -18.83 8.04 33.93
N VAL A 105 -19.18 7.34 32.85
CA VAL A 105 -19.30 5.88 32.82
C VAL A 105 -18.44 5.34 31.68
N LEU A 106 -17.60 4.37 32.00
CA LEU A 106 -16.78 3.68 31.01
C LEU A 106 -17.55 2.49 30.43
N VAL A 107 -17.79 2.51 29.13
CA VAL A 107 -18.37 1.38 28.39
C VAL A 107 -17.22 0.46 27.99
N TYR A 108 -16.88 -0.48 28.87
CA TYR A 108 -15.77 -1.42 28.69
C TYR A 108 -16.02 -2.69 29.52
N PRO A 109 -15.89 -3.90 28.93
CA PRO A 109 -16.18 -5.15 29.63
C PRO A 109 -14.99 -5.59 30.50
N SER A 110 -14.78 -4.91 31.63
CA SER A 110 -13.85 -5.36 32.67
C SER A 110 -14.50 -6.38 33.60
N GLU A 111 -13.69 -6.95 34.50
CA GLU A 111 -14.15 -7.88 35.53
C GLU A 111 -15.16 -7.24 36.50
N SER A 112 -15.04 -5.94 36.75
CA SER A 112 -15.96 -5.18 37.61
C SER A 112 -17.14 -4.55 36.85
N ALA A 113 -17.27 -4.81 35.54
CA ALA A 113 -18.30 -4.19 34.73
C ALA A 113 -19.69 -4.80 34.98
N VAL A 114 -20.64 -3.93 35.34
CA VAL A 114 -22.06 -4.26 35.52
C VAL A 114 -22.83 -4.19 34.21
N ASN A 115 -24.00 -4.81 34.12
CA ASN A 115 -24.83 -4.68 32.92
C ASN A 115 -25.28 -3.21 32.76
N ILE A 116 -25.27 -2.69 31.54
CA ILE A 116 -25.76 -1.34 31.22
C ILE A 116 -27.19 -1.10 31.72
N GLU A 117 -28.03 -2.13 31.76
CA GLU A 117 -29.41 -2.04 32.24
C GLU A 117 -29.52 -1.75 33.75
N GLU A 118 -28.42 -1.93 34.50
CA GLU A 118 -28.32 -1.57 35.92
C GLU A 118 -27.95 -0.09 36.13
N LEU A 119 -27.73 0.68 35.05
CA LEU A 119 -27.65 2.14 35.16
C LEU A 119 -29.06 2.71 35.35
N PRO A 120 -29.23 3.68 36.28
CA PRO A 120 -30.43 4.49 36.31
C PRO A 120 -30.70 5.11 34.93
N PRO A 121 -31.94 5.03 34.42
CA PRO A 121 -32.27 5.69 33.16
C PRO A 121 -32.15 7.20 33.33
N VAL A 122 -31.77 7.88 32.26
CA VAL A 122 -31.77 9.35 32.26
C VAL A 122 -33.21 9.83 32.35
N SER A 123 -33.50 10.54 33.43
CA SER A 123 -34.78 11.20 33.72
C SER A 123 -34.56 12.71 33.79
N GLU A 124 -35.64 13.49 33.76
CA GLU A 124 -35.57 14.96 33.91
C GLU A 124 -34.93 15.42 35.25
N VAL A 125 -34.83 14.53 36.23
CA VAL A 125 -34.33 14.82 37.59
C VAL A 125 -32.88 14.37 37.79
N SER A 126 -32.34 13.54 36.89
CA SER A 126 -30.98 12.99 37.01
C SER A 126 -30.04 13.59 35.97
N ASP A 127 -28.83 13.95 36.38
CA ASP A 127 -27.82 14.45 35.46
C ASP A 127 -27.50 13.42 34.35
N PRO A 128 -27.42 13.85 33.07
CA PRO A 128 -27.05 12.97 31.97
C PRO A 128 -25.61 12.43 32.09
N TYR A 129 -25.39 11.25 31.50
CA TYR A 129 -24.08 10.59 31.56
C TYR A 129 -23.08 11.11 30.53
N ASN A 130 -21.79 11.02 30.87
CA ASN A 130 -20.69 11.02 29.91
C ASN A 130 -20.29 9.57 29.63
N LEU A 131 -20.65 9.06 28.46
CA LEU A 131 -20.38 7.70 28.04
C LEU A 131 -18.99 7.63 27.40
N ILE A 132 -18.02 7.11 28.15
CA ILE A 132 -16.62 6.99 27.71
C ILE A 132 -16.45 5.67 26.94
N LEU A 133 -16.04 5.74 25.68
CA LEU A 133 -15.70 4.59 24.83
C LEU A 133 -14.24 4.67 24.39
N ILE A 134 -13.61 3.51 24.21
CA ILE A 134 -12.24 3.40 23.70
C ILE A 134 -12.28 2.92 22.25
N ASP A 135 -11.81 3.73 21.31
CA ASP A 135 -11.79 3.40 19.88
C ASP A 135 -10.41 2.87 19.48
N GLY A 136 -10.36 1.57 19.20
CA GLY A 136 -9.14 0.84 18.88
C GLY A 136 -9.42 -0.66 18.65
N THR A 137 -8.45 -1.38 18.11
CA THR A 137 -8.48 -2.86 18.20
C THR A 137 -8.44 -3.30 19.67
N TRP A 138 -8.93 -4.50 20.01
CA TRP A 138 -8.89 -4.99 21.40
C TRP A 138 -7.52 -4.87 22.09
N PRO A 139 -6.38 -5.20 21.44
CA PRO A 139 -5.07 -4.93 22.03
C PRO A 139 -4.77 -3.46 22.28
N GLN A 140 -5.20 -2.56 21.38
CA GLN A 140 -5.03 -1.12 21.52
C GLN A 140 -5.93 -0.56 22.63
N ALA A 141 -7.19 -0.97 22.66
CA ALA A 141 -8.15 -0.57 23.68
C ALA A 141 -7.69 -1.01 25.08
N LYS A 142 -7.21 -2.26 25.20
CA LYS A 142 -6.60 -2.78 26.43
C LYS A 142 -5.36 -1.99 26.84
N ALA A 143 -4.51 -1.60 25.90
CA ALA A 143 -3.33 -0.76 26.17
C ALA A 143 -3.72 0.65 26.65
N ILE A 144 -4.73 1.28 26.03
CA ILE A 144 -5.26 2.58 26.47
C ILE A 144 -5.84 2.47 27.87
N TYR A 145 -6.66 1.44 28.13
CA TYR A 145 -7.27 1.17 29.43
C TYR A 145 -6.21 1.05 30.53
N HIS A 146 -5.22 0.18 30.35
CA HIS A 146 -4.17 -0.02 31.36
C HIS A 146 -3.20 1.16 31.51
N SER A 147 -3.03 1.98 30.48
CA SER A 147 -2.14 3.15 30.53
C SER A 147 -2.83 4.42 31.03
N THR A 148 -4.13 4.36 31.34
CA THR A 148 -4.94 5.50 31.80
C THR A 148 -5.56 5.20 33.17
N PRO A 149 -4.87 5.52 34.28
CA PRO A 149 -5.33 5.18 35.64
C PRO A 149 -6.71 5.72 36.01
N LEU A 150 -7.12 6.87 35.47
CA LEU A 150 -8.44 7.47 35.71
C LEU A 150 -9.59 6.57 35.23
N LEU A 151 -9.39 5.80 34.16
CA LEU A 151 -10.44 4.89 33.64
C LEU A 151 -10.79 3.78 34.61
N HIS A 152 -9.85 3.35 35.47
CA HIS A 152 -10.10 2.31 36.47
C HIS A 152 -11.02 2.79 37.61
N LYS A 153 -11.09 4.11 37.84
CA LYS A 153 -11.93 4.72 38.88
C LYS A 153 -13.37 4.94 38.43
N LEU A 154 -13.62 4.95 37.12
CA LEU A 154 -14.97 5.14 36.57
C LEU A 154 -15.85 3.92 36.85
N ARG A 155 -17.16 4.15 36.98
CA ARG A 155 -18.14 3.05 36.92
C ARG A 155 -18.02 2.40 35.53
N GLN A 156 -17.85 1.09 35.51
CA GLN A 156 -17.64 0.34 34.27
C GLN A 156 -18.90 -0.45 33.93
N VAL A 157 -19.31 -0.38 32.67
CA VAL A 157 -20.52 -1.06 32.18
C VAL A 157 -20.21 -1.87 30.94
N LYS A 158 -20.95 -2.96 30.77
CA LYS A 158 -20.89 -3.83 29.59
C LYS A 158 -22.26 -3.95 28.95
N LEU A 159 -22.25 -4.07 27.63
CA LEU A 159 -23.42 -4.45 26.86
C LEU A 159 -23.56 -5.96 26.88
N VAL A 160 -24.75 -6.46 27.18
CA VAL A 160 -25.12 -7.87 27.02
C VAL A 160 -26.12 -7.94 25.89
N THR A 161 -25.64 -7.98 24.64
CA THR A 161 -26.52 -8.04 23.47
C THR A 161 -26.69 -9.46 22.99
N GLY A 162 -27.94 -9.87 22.74
CA GLY A 162 -28.26 -11.13 22.04
C GLY A 162 -28.18 -11.02 20.51
N SER A 163 -27.94 -9.83 19.97
CA SER A 163 -27.88 -9.55 18.53
C SER A 163 -26.45 -9.55 17.98
N THR A 164 -26.29 -10.04 16.76
CA THR A 164 -25.04 -9.95 15.98
C THR A 164 -24.77 -8.52 15.50
N SER A 165 -23.51 -8.20 15.23
CA SER A 165 -23.11 -6.91 14.66
C SER A 165 -23.64 -6.72 13.23
N GLU A 166 -24.10 -5.50 12.94
CA GLU A 166 -24.47 -5.05 11.59
C GLU A 166 -23.23 -4.75 10.73
N TYR A 167 -22.03 -4.70 11.31
CA TYR A 167 -20.79 -4.45 10.59
C TYR A 167 -20.24 -5.74 9.94
N VAL A 168 -21.02 -6.30 9.02
CA VAL A 168 -20.83 -7.65 8.46
C VAL A 168 -19.57 -7.81 7.60
N ILE A 169 -19.01 -6.72 7.07
CA ILE A 169 -17.78 -6.74 6.24
C ILE A 169 -16.48 -6.71 7.06
N ARG A 170 -16.56 -6.90 8.38
CA ARG A 170 -15.40 -6.90 9.29
C ARG A 170 -15.46 -8.07 10.26
N THR A 171 -14.36 -8.83 10.36
CA THR A 171 -14.25 -9.93 11.33
C THR A 171 -14.30 -9.40 12.77
N GLN A 172 -15.26 -9.89 13.55
CA GLN A 172 -15.37 -9.65 14.99
C GLN A 172 -14.69 -10.78 15.79
N PRO A 173 -14.16 -10.54 17.00
CA PRO A 173 -13.59 -11.61 17.82
C PRO A 173 -14.63 -12.67 18.23
N THR A 174 -15.81 -12.22 18.67
CA THR A 174 -16.95 -13.04 19.06
C THR A 174 -18.22 -12.44 18.44
N ASP A 175 -19.30 -13.23 18.35
CA ASP A 175 -20.56 -12.77 17.73
C ASP A 175 -21.25 -11.64 18.51
N GLY A 176 -20.92 -11.49 19.80
CA GLY A 176 -21.39 -10.40 20.66
C GLY A 176 -20.52 -9.13 20.64
N CYS A 177 -19.44 -9.08 19.86
CA CYS A 177 -18.61 -7.89 19.75
C CYS A 177 -19.22 -6.89 18.75
N LEU A 178 -19.29 -5.63 19.16
CA LEU A 178 -19.84 -4.52 18.38
C LEU A 178 -18.75 -3.53 17.97
N SER A 179 -18.97 -2.79 16.88
CA SER A 179 -18.13 -1.64 16.54
C SER A 179 -18.32 -0.47 17.52
N THR A 180 -17.44 0.53 17.45
CA THR A 180 -17.53 1.74 18.29
C THR A 180 -18.86 2.48 18.10
N LEU A 181 -19.35 2.57 16.85
CA LEU A 181 -20.65 3.18 16.53
C LEU A 181 -21.80 2.37 17.14
N GLU A 182 -21.81 1.06 16.97
CA GLU A 182 -22.85 0.17 17.50
C GLU A 182 -22.86 0.20 19.03
N THR A 183 -21.69 0.12 19.66
CA THR A 183 -21.54 0.25 21.11
C THR A 183 -22.14 1.56 21.61
N ALA A 184 -21.83 2.69 20.95
CA ALA A 184 -22.37 3.99 21.33
C ALA A 184 -23.89 4.06 21.14
N ALA A 185 -24.39 3.58 19.99
CA ALA A 185 -25.80 3.62 19.63
C ALA A 185 -26.65 2.75 20.56
N GLU A 186 -26.17 1.56 20.91
CA GLU A 186 -26.83 0.65 21.87
C GLU A 186 -26.87 1.27 23.27
N THR A 187 -25.72 1.78 23.74
CA THR A 187 -25.60 2.38 25.08
C THR A 187 -26.57 3.55 25.23
N LEU A 188 -26.61 4.45 24.24
CA LEU A 188 -27.53 5.58 24.23
C LEU A 188 -29.00 5.13 24.22
N ALA A 189 -29.34 4.15 23.40
CA ALA A 189 -30.71 3.65 23.29
C ALA A 189 -31.23 3.05 24.60
N VAL A 190 -30.38 2.32 25.33
CA VAL A 190 -30.71 1.75 26.65
C VAL A 190 -30.86 2.84 27.70
N VAL A 191 -29.85 3.70 27.84
CA VAL A 191 -29.76 4.68 28.92
C VAL A 191 -30.80 5.80 28.79
N GLU A 192 -31.17 6.18 27.56
CA GLU A 192 -32.21 7.18 27.30
C GLU A 192 -33.60 6.56 27.01
N ARG A 193 -33.73 5.23 27.13
CA ARG A 193 -34.98 4.48 26.83
C ARG A 193 -35.59 4.84 25.48
N ASN A 194 -34.74 4.97 24.47
CA ASN A 194 -35.14 5.40 23.14
C ASN A 194 -34.48 4.52 22.07
N SER A 195 -35.17 3.44 21.71
CA SER A 195 -34.73 2.49 20.68
C SER A 195 -34.58 3.12 19.29
N CYS A 196 -35.23 4.27 19.05
CA CYS A 196 -35.10 5.02 17.79
C CYS A 196 -33.68 5.58 17.59
N ILE A 197 -32.91 5.81 18.66
CA ILE A 197 -31.52 6.27 18.57
C ILE A 197 -30.68 5.23 17.84
N LYS A 198 -30.78 3.97 18.24
CA LYS A 198 -30.06 2.85 17.62
C LYS A 198 -30.40 2.74 16.14
N SER A 199 -31.69 2.65 15.81
CA SER A 199 -32.12 2.42 14.43
C SER A 199 -31.67 3.53 13.49
N LYS A 200 -31.68 4.79 13.95
CA LYS A 200 -31.25 5.96 13.16
C LYS A 200 -29.72 6.08 13.04
N LEU A 201 -28.96 5.78 14.09
CA LEU A 201 -27.49 5.89 14.05
C LEU A 201 -26.82 4.79 13.23
N LEU A 202 -27.47 3.62 13.09
CA LEU A 202 -26.90 2.48 12.36
C LEU A 202 -27.20 2.48 10.85
N GLN A 203 -28.19 3.23 10.37
CA GLN A 203 -28.47 3.37 8.93
C GLN A 203 -27.24 3.65 8.04
N PRO A 204 -26.33 4.59 8.38
CA PRO A 204 -25.14 4.82 7.55
C PRO A 204 -24.15 3.64 7.55
N LEU A 205 -24.12 2.83 8.61
CA LEU A 205 -23.28 1.62 8.68
C LEU A 205 -23.84 0.49 7.82
N ILE A 206 -25.17 0.30 7.85
CA ILE A 206 -25.89 -0.65 7.01
C ILE A 206 -25.64 -0.29 5.54
N ALA A 207 -25.89 0.96 5.16
CA ALA A 207 -25.63 1.43 3.80
C ALA A 207 -24.16 1.29 3.39
N LEU A 208 -23.20 1.53 4.29
CA LEU A 208 -21.78 1.27 4.02
C LEU A 208 -21.54 -0.20 3.70
N CYS A 209 -22.12 -1.12 4.46
CA CYS A 209 -21.96 -2.56 4.23
C CYS A 209 -22.60 -2.97 2.92
N ASP A 210 -23.84 -2.53 2.65
CA ASP A 210 -24.55 -2.80 1.39
C ASP A 210 -23.72 -2.34 0.18
N PHE A 211 -23.23 -1.10 0.19
CA PHE A 211 -22.36 -0.61 -0.87
C PHE A 211 -21.09 -1.44 -1.07
N GLN A 212 -20.51 -1.99 0.00
CA GLN A 212 -19.32 -2.82 -0.11
C GLN A 212 -19.65 -4.22 -0.64
N LEU A 213 -20.76 -4.81 -0.20
CA LEU A 213 -21.24 -6.12 -0.65
C LEU A 213 -21.62 -6.08 -2.14
N ASP A 214 -22.33 -5.04 -2.57
CA ASP A 214 -22.69 -4.81 -3.99
C ASP A 214 -21.47 -4.69 -4.90
N HIS A 215 -20.31 -4.33 -4.33
CA HIS A 215 -19.04 -4.16 -5.04
C HIS A 215 -18.02 -5.26 -4.68
N GLY A 216 -18.50 -6.43 -4.26
CA GLY A 216 -17.69 -7.64 -4.14
C GLY A 216 -17.06 -7.92 -2.78
N ALA A 217 -17.42 -7.17 -1.73
CA ALA A 217 -17.06 -7.56 -0.36
C ALA A 217 -17.85 -8.82 0.07
N VAL A 218 -17.31 -9.55 1.05
CA VAL A 218 -17.95 -10.75 1.60
C VAL A 218 -18.31 -10.54 3.07
N THR A 219 -19.33 -11.25 3.55
CA THR A 219 -19.70 -11.26 4.96
C THR A 219 -18.68 -12.07 5.77
N HIS A 220 -18.26 -11.54 6.91
CA HIS A 220 -17.29 -12.16 7.81
C HIS A 220 -17.98 -12.83 9.00
N GLN A 221 -17.65 -14.11 9.24
CA GLN A 221 -17.97 -14.82 10.48
C GLN A 221 -17.00 -14.44 11.60
N SER A 222 -17.42 -14.50 12.87
CA SER A 222 -16.52 -14.18 13.99
C SER A 222 -15.33 -15.13 14.09
N THR A 223 -14.25 -14.65 14.70
CA THR A 223 -13.06 -15.47 14.97
C THR A 223 -13.43 -16.70 15.81
N GLU A 224 -14.27 -16.55 16.83
CA GLU A 224 -14.78 -17.66 17.65
C GLU A 224 -15.57 -18.69 16.82
N TYR A 225 -16.50 -18.24 15.98
CA TYR A 225 -17.25 -19.14 15.09
C TYR A 225 -16.31 -19.92 14.17
N ARG A 226 -15.35 -19.22 13.55
CA ARG A 226 -14.38 -19.85 12.64
C ARG A 226 -13.49 -20.86 13.36
N ILE A 227 -13.10 -20.58 14.61
CA ILE A 227 -12.32 -21.51 15.44
C ILE A 227 -13.17 -22.73 15.80
N LYS A 228 -14.43 -22.54 16.21
CA LYS A 228 -15.35 -23.63 16.56
C LYS A 228 -15.67 -24.56 15.38
N ASN A 229 -15.67 -24.02 14.16
CA ASN A 229 -16.00 -24.76 12.95
C ASN A 229 -14.77 -25.13 12.11
N ASP A 230 -13.55 -25.06 12.66
CA ASP A 230 -12.27 -25.37 11.97
C ASP A 230 -12.06 -24.64 10.61
N THR A 231 -12.73 -23.51 10.41
CA THR A 231 -12.61 -22.62 9.23
C THR A 231 -11.75 -21.39 9.51
N TYR A 232 -11.15 -21.32 10.69
CA TYR A 232 -10.14 -20.33 11.02
C TYR A 232 -8.79 -20.82 10.51
N PRO A 233 -8.19 -20.18 9.49
CA PRO A 233 -6.86 -20.53 9.06
C PRO A 233 -5.94 -20.28 10.24
N LYS A 234 -5.31 -21.34 10.78
CA LYS A 234 -4.26 -21.23 11.79
C LYS A 234 -3.10 -20.44 11.18
N GLN A 235 -3.14 -19.12 11.29
CA GLN A 235 -1.95 -18.31 11.21
C GLN A 235 -1.23 -18.43 12.54
N ILE A 236 0.01 -18.91 12.50
CA ILE A 236 0.92 -18.96 13.65
C ILE A 236 1.05 -17.52 14.19
N GLY A 237 0.39 -17.28 15.32
CA GLY A 237 0.31 -15.97 15.95
C GLY A 237 1.58 -15.66 16.76
N LYS A 238 2.18 -14.50 16.47
CA LYS A 238 3.18 -13.81 17.30
C LYS A 238 2.69 -13.65 18.74
N ARG A 239 3.14 -14.50 19.68
CA ARG A 239 3.58 -14.18 21.08
C ARG A 239 3.47 -15.40 22.02
N LEU A 240 4.64 -15.95 22.37
CA LEU A 240 5.07 -16.66 23.59
C LEU A 240 6.56 -16.96 23.25
N LYS A 241 7.62 -16.58 23.96
CA LYS A 241 7.86 -16.36 25.39
C LYS A 241 9.25 -15.67 25.55
N THR A 242 9.35 -14.70 26.48
CA THR A 242 10.51 -14.35 27.35
C THR A 242 11.89 -13.95 26.76
N TYR A 243 12.32 -12.69 26.98
CA TYR A 243 13.31 -12.26 27.99
C TYR A 243 13.52 -10.72 27.97
N TYR A 244 13.33 -10.06 29.12
CA TYR A 244 13.90 -8.75 29.52
C TYR A 244 15.12 -9.04 30.45
N PRO A 245 15.99 -8.09 30.89
CA PRO A 245 16.01 -6.63 30.74
C PRO A 245 17.40 -6.03 30.38
N GLY A 246 17.47 -4.72 30.07
CA GLY A 246 18.75 -4.00 30.08
C GLY A 246 18.77 -2.65 29.34
N GLN A 247 18.67 -1.58 30.13
CA GLN A 247 19.14 -0.19 29.92
C GLN A 247 19.72 0.19 28.54
N PHE A 248 19.21 1.28 27.95
CA PHE A 248 20.01 2.51 27.78
C PHE A 248 19.11 3.74 27.71
N LEU A 249 19.44 4.71 28.58
CA LEU A 249 18.90 6.05 28.70
C LEU A 249 19.54 7.01 27.66
N ASN A 250 18.80 8.09 27.38
CA ASN A 250 19.22 9.48 27.13
C ASN A 250 20.24 9.83 26.02
N ILE A 251 19.77 10.63 25.05
CA ILE A 251 20.50 11.76 24.42
C ILE A 251 19.44 12.84 24.14
N VAL A 252 19.19 13.82 25.02
CA VAL A 252 19.86 15.11 25.27
C VAL A 252 19.89 16.06 24.07
N ALA A 253 19.30 17.23 24.29
CA ALA A 253 19.27 18.41 23.45
C ALA A 253 20.65 19.08 23.31
N GLY A 254 20.90 19.74 22.18
CA GLY A 254 22.00 20.67 21.97
C GLY A 254 21.53 21.91 21.24
N TYR A 255 21.84 23.08 21.80
CA TYR A 255 21.75 24.40 21.17
C TYR A 255 23.05 24.73 20.44
N ASP A 256 22.96 25.49 19.33
CA ASP A 256 24.08 26.11 18.61
C ASP A 256 24.22 27.60 19.06
N PRO A 257 25.45 28.13 19.28
CA PRO A 257 25.72 29.53 19.62
C PRO A 257 25.41 30.60 18.55
N ASN A 258 25.09 30.26 17.30
CA ASN A 258 25.07 31.26 16.20
C ASN A 258 23.72 31.79 15.73
N GLY A 259 22.63 31.61 16.47
CA GLY A 259 21.51 32.56 16.44
C GLY A 259 20.74 32.83 15.12
N GLU A 260 20.97 32.13 14.02
CA GLU A 260 20.19 32.32 12.78
C GLU A 260 19.20 31.17 12.54
N ARG A 261 17.99 31.37 13.07
CA ARG A 261 16.81 30.59 12.74
C ARG A 261 16.08 31.23 11.55
N SER A 262 16.23 30.70 10.34
CA SER A 262 15.21 30.86 9.30
C SER A 262 14.07 29.88 9.57
N VAL A 263 13.14 30.33 10.42
CA VAL A 263 11.85 29.70 10.71
C VAL A 263 10.95 29.81 9.47
N TRP A 264 10.76 28.70 8.78
CA TRP A 264 9.58 28.48 7.94
C TRP A 264 9.05 27.08 8.21
N ILE A 265 8.26 26.93 9.26
CA ILE A 265 7.14 25.96 9.40
C ILE A 265 6.55 26.24 10.79
N CYS A 266 5.49 27.07 10.85
CA CYS A 266 4.49 27.02 11.93
C CYS A 266 3.23 27.89 11.70
N ARG A 267 2.83 28.18 10.45
CA ARG A 267 1.55 28.86 10.15
C ARG A 267 0.63 28.13 9.17
N ALA A 268 0.78 26.82 9.02
CA ALA A 268 -0.11 25.99 8.19
C ALA A 268 -1.02 25.05 8.99
N VAL A 269 -1.20 25.30 10.29
CA VAL A 269 -2.09 24.49 11.11
C VAL A 269 -3.54 24.90 10.79
N HIS A 270 -4.28 23.93 10.27
CA HIS A 270 -5.74 23.86 10.09
C HIS A 270 -6.46 24.40 8.85
N ARG A 271 -5.90 25.26 7.99
CA ARG A 271 -6.52 25.57 6.67
C ARG A 271 -5.68 25.22 5.44
N ASN A 272 -4.42 24.85 5.63
CA ASN A 272 -3.47 24.66 4.52
C ASN A 272 -3.13 23.20 4.21
N ALA A 273 -3.46 22.19 5.03
CA ALA A 273 -3.09 20.80 4.75
C ALA A 273 -3.69 20.26 3.44
N VAL A 274 -4.92 20.67 3.10
CA VAL A 274 -5.57 20.28 1.84
C VAL A 274 -4.91 20.97 0.65
N CYS A 275 -4.67 22.29 0.74
CA CYS A 275 -3.98 23.04 -0.31
C CYS A 275 -2.53 22.58 -0.49
N TYR A 276 -1.83 22.26 0.60
CA TYR A 276 -0.46 21.75 0.55
C TYR A 276 -0.42 20.33 0.01
N GLY A 277 -1.35 19.46 0.39
CA GLY A 277 -1.50 18.12 -0.19
C GLY A 277 -1.78 18.16 -1.69
N LEU A 278 -2.65 19.07 -2.14
CA LEU A 278 -2.94 19.30 -3.55
C LEU A 278 -1.74 19.90 -4.30
N LEU A 279 -1.08 20.92 -3.75
CA LEU A 279 0.13 21.52 -4.31
C LEU A 279 1.28 20.51 -4.38
N TYR A 280 1.36 19.62 -3.39
CA TYR A 280 2.38 18.60 -3.30
C TYR A 280 2.13 17.44 -4.28
N GLN A 281 0.87 16.99 -4.41
CA GLN A 281 0.43 16.08 -5.46
C GLN A 281 0.66 16.69 -6.87
N LYS A 282 0.36 17.98 -7.04
CA LYS A 282 0.66 18.74 -8.26
C LYS A 282 2.15 18.66 -8.63
N LYS A 283 3.05 18.88 -7.66
CA LYS A 283 4.49 18.74 -7.91
C LYS A 283 4.90 17.32 -8.23
N LYS A 284 4.30 16.28 -7.64
CA LYS A 284 4.61 14.88 -8.01
C LYS A 284 4.20 14.55 -9.45
N MET A 285 3.00 14.96 -9.83
CA MET A 285 2.46 14.82 -11.19
C MET A 285 3.31 15.56 -12.24
N ALA A 286 3.63 16.83 -11.99
CA ALA A 286 4.49 17.63 -12.87
C ALA A 286 5.86 16.97 -13.12
N GLY A 287 6.39 16.31 -12.09
CA GLY A 287 7.61 15.51 -12.19
C GLY A 287 7.55 14.37 -13.16
N VAL A 288 6.51 13.53 -13.06
CA VAL A 288 6.29 12.41 -13.97
C VAL A 288 6.23 12.92 -15.41
N GLN A 289 5.49 14.01 -15.64
CA GLN A 289 5.36 14.64 -16.95
C GLN A 289 6.71 15.16 -17.49
N LEU A 290 7.42 15.99 -16.73
CA LEU A 290 8.65 16.63 -17.21
C LEU A 290 9.80 15.64 -17.41
N SER A 291 9.88 14.60 -16.57
CA SER A 291 10.78 13.48 -16.80
C SER A 291 10.46 12.78 -18.13
N LEU A 292 9.19 12.63 -18.48
CA LEU A 292 8.78 12.08 -19.78
C LEU A 292 9.07 13.03 -20.95
N ASP A 293 8.80 14.33 -20.82
CA ASP A 293 9.12 15.33 -21.86
C ASP A 293 10.63 15.41 -22.13
N ARG A 294 11.46 15.32 -21.09
CA ARG A 294 12.91 15.32 -21.24
C ARG A 294 13.39 14.05 -21.92
N CYS A 295 12.88 12.91 -21.47
CA CYS A 295 13.12 11.64 -22.12
C CYS A 295 12.71 11.69 -23.60
N PHE A 296 11.53 12.20 -23.93
CA PHE A 296 11.06 12.33 -25.31
C PHE A 296 11.99 13.20 -26.18
N LYS A 297 12.59 14.26 -25.62
CA LYS A 297 13.56 15.11 -26.33
C LYS A 297 14.95 14.50 -26.47
N GLU A 298 15.33 13.59 -25.58
CA GLU A 298 16.64 12.93 -25.59
C GLU A 298 16.59 11.57 -26.32
N VAL A 299 15.39 11.06 -26.65
CA VAL A 299 15.13 9.71 -27.16
C VAL A 299 14.43 9.78 -28.52
N ASP A 300 15.12 10.24 -29.55
CA ASP A 300 14.63 10.00 -30.92
C ASP A 300 14.84 8.52 -31.34
N GLU A 301 15.61 7.68 -30.62
CA GLU A 301 15.91 6.29 -31.04
C GLU A 301 16.37 5.33 -29.89
N ALA A 302 15.65 5.17 -28.75
CA ALA A 302 16.15 4.32 -27.64
C ALA A 302 15.36 3.00 -27.38
N PRO A 303 16.05 1.86 -27.19
CA PRO A 303 15.43 0.54 -26.99
C PRO A 303 14.76 0.32 -25.60
N LEU A 304 14.60 1.35 -24.77
CA LEU A 304 14.09 1.27 -23.39
C LEU A 304 12.72 1.94 -23.17
N GLU A 305 12.08 2.36 -24.27
CA GLU A 305 10.80 3.05 -24.30
C GLU A 305 9.71 2.38 -23.44
N LEU A 306 9.51 1.07 -23.55
CA LEU A 306 8.49 0.35 -22.77
C LEU A 306 8.72 0.40 -21.25
N THR A 307 9.97 0.38 -20.80
CA THR A 307 10.29 0.47 -19.36
C THR A 307 10.00 1.88 -18.82
N MET A 308 10.25 2.90 -19.64
CA MET A 308 9.94 4.29 -19.28
C MET A 308 8.41 4.51 -19.22
N ALA A 309 7.67 3.95 -20.17
CA ALA A 309 6.21 3.94 -20.14
C ALA A 309 5.71 3.22 -18.87
N PHE A 310 6.31 2.09 -18.48
CA PHE A 310 5.98 1.42 -17.23
C PHE A 310 6.19 2.30 -16.01
N PHE A 311 7.33 3.00 -15.88
CA PHE A 311 7.57 3.91 -14.75
C PHE A 311 6.53 5.04 -14.67
N ALA A 312 6.13 5.59 -15.82
CA ALA A 312 5.08 6.61 -15.88
C ALA A 312 3.70 6.06 -15.51
N ILE A 313 3.26 4.98 -16.16
CA ILE A 313 1.95 4.35 -15.95
C ILE A 313 1.82 3.88 -14.50
N SER A 314 2.82 3.17 -13.99
CA SER A 314 2.85 2.68 -12.61
C SER A 314 3.01 3.83 -11.60
N GLY A 315 3.77 4.87 -11.93
CA GLY A 315 3.85 6.09 -11.12
C GLY A 315 2.49 6.79 -10.98
N LEU A 316 1.76 6.96 -12.08
CA LEU A 316 0.39 7.48 -12.08
C LEU A 316 -0.56 6.58 -11.29
N ASP A 317 -0.41 5.27 -11.40
CA ASP A 317 -1.17 4.29 -10.62
C ASP A 317 -0.94 4.46 -9.11
N ILE A 318 0.32 4.49 -8.67
CA ILE A 318 0.71 4.72 -7.27
C ILE A 318 0.21 6.08 -6.76
N LEU A 319 0.18 7.11 -7.60
CA LEU A 319 -0.41 8.42 -7.27
C LEU A 319 -1.95 8.42 -7.24
N ASN A 320 -2.58 7.30 -7.60
CA ASN A 320 -4.02 7.19 -7.81
C ASN A 320 -4.56 8.20 -8.87
N ALA A 321 -3.78 8.39 -9.94
CA ALA A 321 -3.96 9.41 -10.96
C ALA A 321 -4.09 8.84 -12.39
N LEU A 322 -4.28 7.53 -12.56
CA LEU A 322 -4.49 6.92 -13.89
C LEU A 322 -5.67 7.50 -14.68
N ASN A 323 -6.61 8.18 -14.03
CA ASN A 323 -7.74 8.84 -14.69
C ASN A 323 -7.35 10.10 -15.49
N VAL A 324 -6.10 10.56 -15.41
CA VAL A 324 -5.56 11.58 -16.33
C VAL A 324 -5.48 11.02 -17.75
N LEU A 325 -5.29 9.70 -17.88
CA LEU A 325 -5.44 8.98 -19.12
C LEU A 325 -6.94 8.70 -19.29
N ASP A 326 -7.59 9.42 -20.21
CA ASP A 326 -8.95 9.07 -20.63
C ASP A 326 -8.96 7.69 -21.32
N ASP A 327 -10.15 7.12 -21.50
CA ASP A 327 -10.28 5.76 -22.01
C ASP A 327 -9.68 5.60 -23.42
N LYS A 328 -9.73 6.65 -24.25
CA LYS A 328 -9.09 6.63 -25.59
C LYS A 328 -7.57 6.64 -25.50
N LYS A 329 -6.98 7.41 -24.59
CA LYS A 329 -5.53 7.41 -24.33
C LYS A 329 -5.07 6.05 -23.82
N LYS A 330 -5.81 5.47 -22.87
CA LYS A 330 -5.51 4.13 -22.36
C LYS A 330 -5.56 3.09 -23.46
N GLU A 331 -6.60 3.09 -24.29
CA GLU A 331 -6.75 2.18 -25.42
C GLU A 331 -5.57 2.32 -26.41
N ARG A 332 -5.16 3.54 -26.76
CA ARG A 332 -3.98 3.77 -27.59
C ARG A 332 -2.69 3.22 -26.97
N ILE A 333 -2.48 3.44 -25.68
CA ILE A 333 -1.30 2.92 -24.97
C ILE A 333 -1.33 1.38 -24.97
N VAL A 334 -2.48 0.77 -24.67
CA VAL A 334 -2.68 -0.68 -24.72
C VAL A 334 -2.37 -1.23 -26.11
N ASP A 335 -2.89 -0.59 -27.17
CA ASP A 335 -2.63 -0.98 -28.55
C ASP A 335 -1.19 -0.82 -28.97
N TRP A 336 -0.50 0.21 -28.49
CA TRP A 336 0.93 0.37 -28.71
C TRP A 336 1.73 -0.74 -28.02
N ILE A 337 1.46 -1.03 -26.74
CA ILE A 337 2.12 -2.13 -26.02
C ILE A 337 1.91 -3.45 -26.78
N TYR A 338 0.69 -3.74 -27.24
CA TYR A 338 0.40 -4.96 -28.00
C TYR A 338 1.12 -5.04 -29.35
N ARG A 339 1.42 -3.92 -30.01
CA ARG A 339 2.23 -3.92 -31.24
C ARG A 339 3.66 -4.36 -30.99
N LEU A 340 4.19 -4.13 -29.79
CA LEU A 340 5.53 -4.57 -29.40
C LEU A 340 5.63 -6.08 -29.15
N GLN A 341 4.50 -6.81 -29.15
CA GLN A 341 4.50 -8.25 -28.92
C GLN A 341 5.01 -9.01 -30.14
N VAL A 342 6.11 -9.75 -29.97
CA VAL A 342 6.65 -10.67 -30.97
C VAL A 342 5.82 -11.95 -30.96
N VAL A 343 4.98 -12.12 -31.99
CA VAL A 343 4.12 -13.29 -32.16
C VAL A 343 4.75 -14.32 -33.11
N PRO A 344 4.52 -15.62 -32.91
CA PRO A 344 5.15 -16.66 -33.72
C PRO A 344 4.65 -16.62 -35.18
N ASP A 345 5.56 -16.86 -36.12
CA ASP A 345 5.32 -16.89 -37.58
C ASP A 345 4.89 -18.27 -38.12
N GLY A 346 4.61 -19.23 -37.21
CA GLY A 346 4.26 -20.62 -37.55
C GLY A 346 5.45 -21.60 -37.55
N SER A 347 6.70 -21.12 -37.57
CA SER A 347 7.88 -21.98 -37.38
C SER A 347 8.10 -22.34 -35.90
N HIS A 348 8.56 -23.56 -35.59
CA HIS A 348 8.83 -23.93 -34.20
C HIS A 348 9.95 -23.11 -33.54
N SER A 349 10.87 -22.55 -34.34
CA SER A 349 11.96 -21.69 -33.85
C SER A 349 11.50 -20.29 -33.46
N SER A 350 10.45 -19.73 -34.06
CA SER A 350 9.97 -18.38 -33.74
C SER A 350 9.36 -18.29 -32.34
N TRP A 351 8.79 -19.37 -31.82
CA TRP A 351 8.25 -19.44 -30.45
C TRP A 351 9.29 -19.14 -29.36
N LYS A 352 10.57 -19.44 -29.62
CA LYS A 352 11.68 -19.13 -28.70
C LYS A 352 12.04 -17.64 -28.68
N LYS A 353 11.63 -16.88 -29.70
CA LYS A 353 11.89 -15.45 -29.82
C LYS A 353 10.75 -14.58 -29.27
N CYS A 354 9.63 -15.19 -28.86
CA CYS A 354 8.43 -14.47 -28.43
C CYS A 354 8.62 -13.74 -27.10
N GLY A 355 7.90 -12.62 -26.95
CA GLY A 355 7.99 -11.68 -25.84
C GLY A 355 7.54 -10.31 -26.30
N PHE A 356 7.96 -9.25 -25.60
CA PHE A 356 7.77 -7.87 -26.05
C PHE A 356 9.12 -7.23 -26.39
N GLN A 357 9.11 -6.36 -27.40
CA GLN A 357 10.22 -5.46 -27.76
C GLN A 357 10.17 -4.18 -26.92
N GLY A 358 11.30 -3.46 -26.88
CA GLY A 358 11.41 -2.22 -26.10
C GLY A 358 10.82 -0.99 -26.78
N SER A 359 10.77 -0.96 -28.11
CA SER A 359 10.31 0.14 -28.97
C SER A 359 9.90 -0.40 -30.34
N SER A 360 9.30 0.44 -31.20
CA SER A 360 8.95 0.04 -32.57
C SER A 360 10.11 0.04 -33.58
N THR A 361 11.35 0.30 -33.15
CA THR A 361 12.55 0.46 -34.01
C THR A 361 12.77 -0.70 -35.00
N LEU A 362 12.38 -1.92 -34.63
CA LEU A 362 12.53 -3.12 -35.47
C LEU A 362 11.19 -3.66 -36.02
N ILE A 363 10.08 -2.94 -35.83
CA ILE A 363 8.75 -3.35 -36.30
C ILE A 363 8.55 -2.82 -37.72
N TYR A 364 8.90 -3.63 -38.72
CA TYR A 364 8.60 -3.34 -40.13
C TYR A 364 7.25 -3.94 -40.55
N GLN A 365 6.59 -3.34 -41.55
CA GLN A 365 5.46 -3.99 -42.21
C GLN A 365 5.94 -5.32 -42.80
N ARG A 366 5.26 -6.42 -42.46
CA ARG A 366 5.66 -7.83 -42.72
C ARG A 366 5.86 -8.20 -44.20
N ASP A 367 5.68 -7.29 -45.14
CA ASP A 367 5.58 -7.61 -46.57
C ASP A 367 6.88 -7.48 -47.38
N GLU A 368 8.02 -6.97 -46.87
CA GLU A 368 9.12 -6.61 -47.80
C GLU A 368 10.57 -7.11 -47.58
N THR A 369 11.00 -7.75 -46.48
CA THR A 369 12.38 -8.34 -46.48
C THR A 369 12.60 -9.53 -45.52
N GLU A 370 13.27 -10.59 -46.01
CA GLU A 370 13.77 -11.75 -45.22
C GLU A 370 14.74 -11.38 -44.09
N CYS A 371 15.33 -10.18 -44.10
CA CYS A 371 16.34 -9.73 -43.14
C CYS A 371 15.76 -9.45 -41.74
N SER A 372 14.47 -9.09 -41.64
CA SER A 372 13.81 -8.64 -40.39
C SER A 372 13.57 -9.76 -39.37
N SER A 373 13.20 -10.97 -39.81
CA SER A 373 12.87 -12.10 -38.91
C SER A 373 14.08 -12.62 -38.12
N THR A 374 15.30 -12.29 -38.56
CA THR A 374 16.54 -12.75 -37.92
C THR A 374 16.71 -12.10 -36.55
N TYR A 375 16.45 -10.79 -36.44
CA TYR A 375 16.70 -9.96 -35.25
C TYR A 375 15.43 -9.60 -34.46
N GLU A 376 14.24 -9.94 -34.97
CA GLU A 376 12.99 -9.79 -34.22
C GLU A 376 12.93 -10.79 -33.06
N CYS A 377 13.16 -10.31 -31.84
CA CYS A 377 13.02 -11.09 -30.62
C CYS A 377 12.60 -10.23 -29.44
N GLY A 378 11.85 -10.85 -28.52
CA GLY A 378 11.48 -10.26 -27.25
C GLY A 378 12.68 -10.06 -26.33
N HIS A 379 12.46 -9.22 -25.32
CA HIS A 379 13.42 -8.96 -24.25
C HIS A 379 12.71 -9.14 -22.90
N LEU A 380 13.31 -9.86 -21.94
CA LEU A 380 12.65 -10.21 -20.67
C LEU A 380 12.20 -8.98 -19.88
N ALA A 381 13.05 -7.96 -19.75
CA ALA A 381 12.65 -6.74 -19.04
C ALA A 381 11.46 -6.03 -19.71
N MET A 382 11.39 -6.03 -21.04
CA MET A 382 10.30 -5.41 -21.81
C MET A 382 9.04 -6.25 -21.76
N THR A 383 9.18 -7.57 -21.75
CA THR A 383 8.08 -8.52 -21.59
C THR A 383 7.45 -8.38 -20.21
N TYR A 384 8.26 -8.27 -19.16
CA TYR A 384 7.79 -7.99 -17.81
C TYR A 384 7.07 -6.63 -17.72
N THR A 385 7.73 -5.54 -18.15
CA THR A 385 7.15 -4.19 -18.02
C THR A 385 5.92 -4.01 -18.90
N GLY A 386 5.88 -4.58 -20.10
CA GLY A 386 4.71 -4.59 -20.98
C GLY A 386 3.50 -5.29 -20.35
N LEU A 387 3.69 -6.52 -19.84
CA LEU A 387 2.63 -7.25 -19.15
C LEU A 387 2.16 -6.51 -17.88
N ALA A 388 3.08 -5.99 -17.08
CA ALA A 388 2.75 -5.22 -15.88
C ALA A 388 1.97 -3.94 -16.22
N SER A 389 2.35 -3.22 -17.28
CA SER A 389 1.65 -2.02 -17.76
C SER A 389 0.24 -2.34 -18.26
N LEU A 390 0.05 -3.44 -19.01
CA LEU A 390 -1.29 -3.88 -19.44
C LEU A 390 -2.19 -4.16 -18.22
N VAL A 391 -1.68 -4.88 -17.22
CA VAL A 391 -2.40 -5.15 -15.96
C VAL A 391 -2.77 -3.85 -15.23
N ILE A 392 -1.84 -2.89 -15.12
CA ILE A 392 -2.08 -1.60 -14.46
C ILE A 392 -3.16 -0.79 -15.20
N LEU A 393 -3.19 -0.86 -16.53
CA LEU A 393 -4.19 -0.18 -17.36
C LEU A 393 -5.57 -0.84 -17.34
N GLY A 394 -5.70 -2.01 -16.69
CA GLY A 394 -6.96 -2.74 -16.55
C GLY A 394 -7.27 -3.68 -17.72
N ASP A 395 -6.29 -3.98 -18.58
CA ASP A 395 -6.41 -4.94 -19.66
C ASP A 395 -6.59 -6.37 -19.10
N ASP A 396 -7.25 -7.25 -19.87
CA ASP A 396 -7.55 -8.64 -19.46
C ASP A 396 -6.51 -9.67 -19.94
N LEU A 397 -5.47 -9.19 -20.65
CA LEU A 397 -4.41 -9.98 -21.27
C LEU A 397 -4.90 -10.99 -22.32
N SER A 398 -6.12 -10.86 -22.83
CA SER A 398 -6.71 -11.78 -23.82
C SER A 398 -5.96 -11.81 -25.16
N ARG A 399 -5.30 -10.71 -25.54
CA ARG A 399 -4.47 -10.58 -26.74
C ARG A 399 -3.02 -11.01 -26.52
N VAL A 400 -2.65 -11.41 -25.31
CA VAL A 400 -1.31 -11.95 -25.00
C VAL A 400 -1.26 -13.42 -25.44
N ASN A 401 -0.31 -13.76 -26.31
CA ASN A 401 0.00 -15.15 -26.61
C ASN A 401 0.82 -15.76 -25.47
N ARG A 402 0.14 -16.12 -24.38
CA ARG A 402 0.75 -16.60 -23.13
C ARG A 402 1.70 -17.77 -23.36
N ALA A 403 1.25 -18.76 -24.13
CA ALA A 403 2.05 -19.96 -24.43
C ALA A 403 3.34 -19.61 -25.18
N ALA A 404 3.28 -18.68 -26.15
CA ALA A 404 4.46 -18.25 -26.88
C ALA A 404 5.45 -17.49 -25.99
N ILE A 405 4.96 -16.58 -25.15
CA ILE A 405 5.81 -15.84 -24.19
C ILE A 405 6.50 -16.81 -23.23
N ILE A 406 5.78 -17.79 -22.68
CA ILE A 406 6.37 -18.79 -21.76
C ILE A 406 7.45 -19.63 -22.45
N LYS A 407 7.27 -19.98 -23.74
CA LYS A 407 8.32 -20.63 -24.53
C LYS A 407 9.54 -19.71 -24.75
N GLY A 408 9.31 -18.42 -24.98
CA GLY A 408 10.36 -17.40 -25.05
C GLY A 408 11.15 -17.31 -23.74
N VAL A 409 10.48 -17.18 -22.59
CA VAL A 409 11.12 -17.17 -21.27
C VAL A 409 11.98 -18.42 -21.07
N LYS A 410 11.42 -19.61 -21.37
CA LYS A 410 12.15 -20.87 -21.25
C LYS A 410 13.41 -20.95 -22.09
N ALA A 411 13.39 -20.36 -23.29
CA ALA A 411 14.53 -20.37 -24.19
C ALA A 411 15.71 -19.50 -23.69
N LEU A 412 15.46 -18.60 -22.72
CA LEU A 412 16.45 -17.67 -22.19
C LEU A 412 17.12 -18.13 -20.91
N GLN A 413 16.62 -19.20 -20.28
CA GLN A 413 17.27 -19.78 -19.11
C GLN A 413 18.59 -20.46 -19.50
N GLN A 414 19.65 -20.15 -18.76
CA GLN A 414 20.97 -20.72 -18.95
C GLN A 414 21.15 -22.01 -18.13
N GLU A 415 22.19 -22.78 -18.44
CA GLU A 415 22.47 -24.05 -17.74
C GLU A 415 22.69 -23.88 -16.23
N ASP A 416 23.28 -22.76 -15.83
CA ASP A 416 23.58 -22.44 -14.43
C ASP A 416 22.36 -21.94 -13.63
N GLY A 417 21.19 -21.78 -14.28
CA GLY A 417 19.94 -21.30 -13.67
C GLY A 417 19.68 -19.80 -13.80
N SER A 418 20.62 -19.04 -14.37
CA SER A 418 20.45 -17.63 -14.72
C SER A 418 19.62 -17.44 -16.00
N PHE A 419 19.37 -16.19 -16.39
CA PHE A 419 18.63 -15.86 -17.61
C PHE A 419 19.34 -14.77 -18.42
N CYS A 420 19.43 -14.95 -19.74
CA CYS A 420 19.77 -13.86 -20.65
C CYS A 420 18.54 -12.97 -20.90
N ALA A 421 18.78 -11.72 -21.25
CA ALA A 421 17.74 -10.74 -21.57
C ALA A 421 16.99 -11.10 -22.86
N THR A 422 17.70 -11.60 -23.87
CA THR A 422 17.19 -11.83 -25.22
C THR A 422 17.95 -12.93 -25.96
N LEU A 423 17.31 -13.55 -26.95
CA LEU A 423 17.88 -14.66 -27.72
C LEU A 423 18.93 -14.18 -28.74
N ALA A 424 18.95 -12.89 -29.06
CA ALA A 424 19.99 -12.27 -29.88
C ALA A 424 21.37 -12.23 -29.17
N GLY A 425 21.43 -12.57 -27.88
CA GLY A 425 22.63 -12.54 -27.04
C GLY A 425 22.65 -11.33 -26.12
N SER A 426 23.01 -11.57 -24.85
CA SER A 426 23.17 -10.55 -23.82
C SER A 426 23.99 -11.12 -22.67
N GLU A 427 24.26 -10.30 -21.66
CA GLU A 427 24.64 -10.76 -20.34
C GLU A 427 23.52 -11.61 -19.69
N SER A 428 23.90 -12.42 -18.71
CA SER A 428 22.99 -13.25 -17.90
C SER A 428 23.20 -12.97 -16.43
N ASP A 429 22.15 -12.51 -15.73
CA ASP A 429 22.26 -12.16 -14.31
C ASP A 429 20.91 -12.09 -13.57
N MET A 430 20.99 -11.75 -12.27
CA MET A 430 19.86 -11.69 -11.34
C MET A 430 18.71 -10.77 -11.78
N ARG A 431 18.96 -9.74 -12.62
CA ARG A 431 17.89 -8.85 -13.13
C ARG A 431 16.92 -9.63 -14.01
N PHE A 432 17.44 -10.50 -14.86
CA PHE A 432 16.65 -11.28 -15.80
C PHE A 432 15.99 -12.49 -15.15
N VAL A 433 16.60 -13.04 -14.10
CA VAL A 433 15.96 -14.00 -13.19
C VAL A 433 14.66 -13.41 -12.62
N TYR A 434 14.71 -12.17 -12.11
CA TYR A 434 13.53 -11.48 -11.60
C TYR A 434 12.49 -11.21 -12.69
N CYS A 435 12.91 -10.72 -13.87
CA CYS A 435 11.98 -10.48 -14.98
C CYS A 435 11.27 -11.77 -15.41
N ALA A 436 11.99 -12.89 -15.53
CA ALA A 436 11.41 -14.19 -15.85
C ALA A 436 10.38 -14.64 -14.79
N ALA A 437 10.70 -14.47 -13.50
CA ALA A 437 9.78 -14.79 -12.41
C ALA A 437 8.50 -13.93 -12.43
N CYS A 438 8.62 -12.63 -12.68
CA CYS A 438 7.45 -11.76 -12.82
C CYS A 438 6.58 -12.17 -14.01
N ILE A 439 7.17 -12.53 -15.15
CA ILE A 439 6.42 -12.99 -16.33
C ILE A 439 5.68 -14.29 -16.01
N CYS A 440 6.36 -15.30 -15.46
CA CYS A 440 5.74 -16.56 -15.05
C CYS A 440 4.62 -16.34 -14.02
N TYR A 441 4.83 -15.43 -13.06
CA TYR A 441 3.82 -15.08 -12.06
C TYR A 441 2.59 -14.40 -12.69
N ILE A 442 2.79 -13.39 -13.54
CA ILE A 442 1.71 -12.65 -14.22
C ILE A 442 0.91 -13.59 -15.12
N LEU A 443 1.58 -14.47 -15.86
CA LEU A 443 0.91 -15.41 -16.78
C LEU A 443 0.41 -16.70 -16.09
N GLN A 444 0.64 -16.84 -14.78
CA GLN A 444 0.27 -18.02 -14.00
C GLN A 444 0.83 -19.35 -14.57
N ASP A 445 2.00 -19.30 -15.18
CA ASP A 445 2.64 -20.46 -15.81
C ASP A 445 4.13 -20.49 -15.50
N TRP A 446 4.52 -21.39 -14.60
CA TRP A 446 5.91 -21.57 -14.17
C TRP A 446 6.70 -22.56 -15.05
N SER A 447 6.09 -23.14 -16.09
CA SER A 447 6.79 -24.05 -17.02
C SER A 447 7.86 -23.34 -17.86
N GLY A 448 7.86 -22.00 -17.82
CA GLY A 448 8.86 -21.11 -18.39
C GLY A 448 10.22 -21.10 -17.67
N MET A 449 10.33 -21.68 -16.47
CA MET A 449 11.61 -21.78 -15.76
C MET A 449 11.79 -23.12 -15.07
N ASP A 450 13.05 -23.56 -14.99
CA ASP A 450 13.51 -24.55 -14.03
C ASP A 450 13.76 -23.87 -12.68
N ILE A 451 12.80 -24.03 -11.75
CA ILE A 451 12.83 -23.40 -10.42
C ILE A 451 14.03 -23.86 -9.60
N GLU A 452 14.37 -25.16 -9.65
CA GLU A 452 15.46 -25.72 -8.84
C GLU A 452 16.82 -25.16 -9.27
N ARG A 453 17.07 -25.08 -10.58
CA ARG A 453 18.29 -24.45 -11.11
C ARG A 453 18.37 -22.98 -10.74
N THR A 454 17.26 -22.25 -10.84
CA THR A 454 17.24 -20.83 -10.45
C THR A 454 17.47 -20.65 -8.95
N MET A 455 16.93 -21.50 -8.08
CA MET A 455 17.24 -21.48 -6.64
C MET A 455 18.72 -21.76 -6.36
N ASN A 456 19.33 -22.70 -7.08
CA ASN A 456 20.77 -22.98 -6.98
C ASN A 456 21.60 -21.76 -7.39
N TYR A 457 21.26 -21.14 -8.53
CA TYR A 457 21.91 -19.91 -9.00
C TYR A 457 21.83 -18.77 -7.96
N ILE A 458 20.62 -18.52 -7.42
CA ILE A 458 20.40 -17.49 -6.39
C ILE A 458 21.26 -17.76 -5.15
N THR A 459 21.33 -19.02 -4.71
CA THR A 459 22.13 -19.43 -3.56
C THR A 459 23.62 -19.19 -3.79
N ARG A 460 24.13 -19.49 -4.99
CA ARG A 460 25.53 -19.23 -5.39
C ARG A 460 25.86 -17.74 -5.52
N CYS A 461 24.87 -16.89 -5.74
CA CYS A 461 25.04 -15.44 -5.80
C CYS A 461 25.08 -14.77 -4.41
N MET A 462 24.79 -15.50 -3.32
CA MET A 462 24.93 -14.96 -1.98
C MET A 462 26.42 -14.77 -1.63
N SER A 463 26.82 -13.54 -1.37
CA SER A 463 28.20 -13.17 -1.04
C SER A 463 28.53 -13.43 0.43
N TYR A 464 29.79 -13.26 0.81
CA TYR A 464 30.28 -13.49 2.18
C TYR A 464 29.60 -12.60 3.24
N ASP A 465 29.07 -11.45 2.82
CA ASP A 465 28.38 -10.51 3.69
C ASP A 465 26.86 -10.76 3.78
N TYR A 466 26.37 -11.85 3.19
CA TYR A 466 24.98 -12.30 3.08
C TYR A 466 24.08 -11.50 2.14
N GLY A 467 24.57 -10.42 1.54
CA GLY A 467 23.86 -9.81 0.41
C GLY A 467 23.98 -10.67 -0.85
N ILE A 468 23.11 -10.44 -1.84
CA ILE A 468 23.11 -11.24 -3.08
C ILE A 468 23.61 -10.37 -4.23
N ALA A 469 24.58 -10.90 -4.94
CA ALA A 469 25.30 -10.24 -6.02
C ALA A 469 24.60 -10.43 -7.38
N GLN A 470 25.13 -9.77 -8.41
CA GLN A 470 24.59 -9.86 -9.78
C GLN A 470 24.81 -11.26 -10.39
N THR A 471 26.00 -11.81 -10.18
CA THR A 471 26.43 -13.16 -10.55
C THR A 471 27.18 -13.79 -9.37
N PRO A 472 27.53 -15.09 -9.41
CA PRO A 472 28.37 -15.68 -8.37
C PRO A 472 29.71 -14.95 -8.21
N GLU A 473 30.22 -14.92 -6.97
CA GLU A 473 31.57 -14.42 -6.61
C GLU A 473 31.82 -12.91 -6.81
N VAL A 474 30.77 -12.10 -7.05
CA VAL A 474 30.91 -10.62 -7.13
C VAL A 474 30.33 -9.91 -5.90
N GLU A 475 30.52 -8.58 -5.85
CA GLU A 475 30.03 -7.72 -4.76
C GLU A 475 28.50 -7.80 -4.62
N SER A 476 28.01 -7.94 -3.38
CA SER A 476 26.57 -7.91 -3.12
C SER A 476 25.97 -6.52 -3.37
N HIS A 477 24.75 -6.47 -3.90
CA HIS A 477 24.15 -5.21 -4.34
C HIS A 477 22.65 -5.17 -4.04
N GLY A 478 22.13 -4.00 -3.64
CA GLY A 478 20.75 -3.84 -3.16
C GLY A 478 19.70 -4.21 -4.22
N GLY A 479 19.93 -3.81 -5.47
CA GLY A 479 19.02 -4.14 -6.58
C GLY A 479 18.97 -5.64 -6.90
N THR A 480 20.12 -6.33 -6.91
CA THR A 480 20.19 -7.77 -7.20
C THR A 480 19.71 -8.59 -6.01
N THR A 481 19.95 -8.10 -4.79
CA THR A 481 19.40 -8.68 -3.57
C THR A 481 17.88 -8.62 -3.54
N PHE A 482 17.29 -7.48 -3.94
CA PHE A 482 15.86 -7.39 -4.18
C PHE A 482 15.40 -8.40 -5.23
N CYS A 483 16.04 -8.43 -6.41
CA CYS A 483 15.65 -9.30 -7.52
C CYS A 483 15.61 -10.77 -7.08
N ALA A 484 16.62 -11.24 -6.37
CA ALA A 484 16.68 -12.61 -5.85
C ALA A 484 15.56 -12.91 -4.84
N VAL A 485 15.37 -12.06 -3.83
CA VAL A 485 14.38 -12.30 -2.78
C VAL A 485 12.94 -12.16 -3.30
N ALA A 486 12.69 -11.19 -4.17
CA ALA A 486 11.40 -11.04 -4.82
C ALA A 486 11.08 -12.24 -5.73
N THR A 487 12.06 -12.75 -6.48
CA THR A 487 11.92 -13.99 -7.27
C THR A 487 11.52 -15.17 -6.38
N LEU A 488 12.26 -15.40 -5.29
CA LEU A 488 11.94 -16.47 -4.34
C LEU A 488 10.57 -16.31 -3.70
N ALA A 489 10.15 -15.07 -3.39
CA ALA A 489 8.82 -14.80 -2.86
C ALA A 489 7.71 -15.09 -3.88
N LEU A 490 7.89 -14.70 -5.15
CA LEU A 490 6.94 -14.99 -6.23
C LEU A 490 6.83 -16.50 -6.49
N MET A 491 7.94 -17.24 -6.42
CA MET A 491 7.97 -18.71 -6.54
C MET A 491 7.44 -19.44 -5.29
N ASN A 492 7.18 -18.72 -4.19
CA ASN A 492 6.89 -19.31 -2.88
C ASN A 492 8.00 -20.27 -2.37
N GLN A 493 9.27 -19.91 -2.60
CA GLN A 493 10.46 -20.69 -2.25
C GLN A 493 11.41 -19.96 -1.28
N LEU A 494 11.00 -18.83 -0.71
CA LEU A 494 11.88 -18.05 0.18
C LEU A 494 12.31 -18.83 1.43
N ASP A 495 11.37 -19.55 2.04
CA ASP A 495 11.61 -20.31 3.28
C ASP A 495 12.36 -21.64 3.04
N THR A 496 12.44 -22.10 1.78
CA THR A 496 13.09 -23.36 1.39
C THR A 496 14.48 -23.14 0.78
N CYS A 497 14.70 -22.01 0.10
CA CYS A 497 15.97 -21.71 -0.58
C CYS A 497 17.13 -21.44 0.37
N PHE A 498 16.87 -20.85 1.54
CA PHE A 498 17.90 -20.38 2.46
C PHE A 498 17.78 -21.03 3.83
N THR A 499 18.92 -21.29 4.45
CA THR A 499 18.97 -21.63 5.89
C THR A 499 18.55 -20.43 6.75
N ASN A 500 18.08 -20.68 7.98
CA ASN A 500 17.77 -19.61 8.94
C ASN A 500 18.95 -18.65 9.15
N LYS A 501 20.18 -19.17 9.20
CA LYS A 501 21.40 -18.34 9.33
C LYS A 501 21.59 -17.40 8.15
N GLN A 502 21.34 -17.88 6.92
CA GLN A 502 21.43 -17.05 5.72
C GLN A 502 20.33 -15.99 5.69
N LEU A 503 19.08 -16.35 6.04
CA LEU A 503 17.97 -15.38 6.14
C LEU A 503 18.25 -14.29 7.17
N ASP A 504 18.79 -14.63 8.35
CA ASP A 504 19.13 -13.66 9.38
C ASP A 504 20.31 -12.77 8.96
N GLY A 505 21.32 -13.35 8.31
CA GLY A 505 22.41 -12.60 7.70
C GLY A 505 21.92 -11.60 6.65
N LEU A 506 21.00 -12.03 5.79
CA LEU A 506 20.40 -11.22 4.72
C LEU A 506 19.53 -10.09 5.28
N ARG A 507 18.71 -10.36 6.32
CA ARG A 507 17.96 -9.33 7.07
C ARG A 507 18.89 -8.28 7.65
N ARG A 508 19.96 -8.71 8.33
CA ARG A 508 20.98 -7.81 8.90
C ARG A 508 21.68 -6.99 7.81
N TRP A 509 22.05 -7.63 6.71
CA TRP A 509 22.67 -6.96 5.56
C TRP A 509 21.75 -5.85 5.04
N GLY A 510 20.48 -6.14 4.76
CA GLY A 510 19.51 -5.16 4.27
C GLY A 510 19.25 -4.00 5.23
N LEU A 511 19.11 -4.29 6.53
CA LEU A 511 18.94 -3.25 7.56
C LEU A 511 20.17 -2.33 7.66
N SER A 512 21.37 -2.88 7.54
CA SER A 512 22.63 -2.13 7.60
C SER A 512 22.92 -1.23 6.38
N ARG A 513 21.97 -1.15 5.44
CA ARG A 513 22.04 -0.24 4.29
C ARG A 513 21.38 1.10 4.54
N GLN A 514 20.59 1.24 5.61
CA GLN A 514 20.00 2.53 5.95
C GLN A 514 21.06 3.46 6.56
N ILE A 515 21.14 4.69 6.05
CA ILE A 515 22.00 5.78 6.56
C ILE A 515 21.17 7.03 6.84
N SER A 516 20.52 7.55 5.79
CA SER A 516 19.50 8.61 5.86
C SER A 516 18.34 8.19 4.97
N GLY A 517 18.64 7.96 3.69
CA GLY A 517 17.99 6.99 2.83
C GLY A 517 18.71 5.65 2.88
N PHE A 518 18.81 4.98 1.73
CA PHE A 518 19.49 3.70 1.60
C PHE A 518 20.65 3.79 0.61
N GLN A 519 21.77 3.15 0.94
CA GLN A 519 22.86 2.87 -0.01
C GLN A 519 22.69 1.48 -0.63
N GLY A 520 23.00 1.33 -1.92
CA GLY A 520 22.92 0.03 -2.60
C GLY A 520 24.00 -0.97 -2.21
N ARG A 521 25.12 -0.47 -1.70
CA ARG A 521 26.32 -1.23 -1.32
C ARG A 521 26.95 -0.60 -0.08
N PRO A 522 27.69 -1.37 0.74
CA PRO A 522 28.46 -0.80 1.84
C PRO A 522 29.38 0.34 1.36
N ASN A 523 29.45 1.43 2.14
CA ASN A 523 30.33 2.58 1.89
C ASN A 523 30.10 3.28 0.54
N LYS A 524 28.86 3.27 0.04
CA LYS A 524 28.44 4.06 -1.11
C LYS A 524 27.45 5.13 -0.67
N GLU A 525 27.25 6.12 -1.53
CA GLU A 525 26.26 7.16 -1.25
C GLU A 525 24.84 6.58 -1.23
N VAL A 526 23.98 7.22 -0.44
CA VAL A 526 22.55 6.97 -0.47
C VAL A 526 21.97 7.36 -1.83
N ASP A 527 20.91 6.68 -2.25
CA ASP A 527 20.23 6.94 -3.52
C ASP A 527 18.73 6.63 -3.37
N THR A 528 17.88 7.54 -3.85
CA THR A 528 16.41 7.48 -3.75
C THR A 528 15.83 6.13 -4.19
N CYS A 529 16.37 5.49 -5.23
CA CYS A 529 15.78 4.25 -5.73
C CYS A 529 15.89 3.09 -4.73
N TYR A 530 16.91 3.09 -3.85
CA TYR A 530 17.06 2.05 -2.84
C TYR A 530 16.05 2.12 -1.71
N SER A 531 15.35 3.26 -1.56
CA SER A 531 14.20 3.34 -0.66
C SER A 531 13.08 2.38 -1.07
N PHE A 532 12.99 2.02 -2.36
CA PHE A 532 12.18 0.88 -2.81
C PHE A 532 12.96 -0.43 -2.80
N TRP A 533 14.12 -0.53 -3.49
CA TRP A 533 14.80 -1.82 -3.65
C TRP A 533 15.05 -2.52 -2.29
N LEU A 534 15.58 -1.78 -1.31
CA LEU A 534 15.83 -2.33 0.02
C LEU A 534 14.61 -2.27 0.93
N GLY A 535 13.73 -1.27 0.76
CA GLY A 535 12.47 -1.23 1.50
C GLY A 535 11.60 -2.45 1.22
N ALA A 536 11.42 -2.80 -0.05
CA ALA A 536 10.63 -3.93 -0.52
C ALA A 536 11.27 -5.27 -0.13
N LEU A 537 12.59 -5.39 -0.29
CA LEU A 537 13.38 -6.52 0.23
C LEU A 537 13.07 -6.76 1.73
N LEU A 538 13.18 -5.72 2.56
CA LEU A 538 12.95 -5.81 4.00
C LEU A 538 11.47 -6.06 4.32
N LYS A 539 10.54 -5.63 3.46
CA LYS A 539 9.11 -5.92 3.58
C LYS A 539 8.83 -7.40 3.36
N ILE A 540 9.40 -7.98 2.30
CA ILE A 540 9.31 -9.42 1.98
C ILE A 540 9.93 -10.25 3.11
N LEU A 541 11.09 -9.83 3.64
CA LEU A 541 11.78 -10.52 4.74
C LEU A 541 11.12 -10.33 6.12
N GLY A 542 10.05 -9.54 6.21
CA GLY A 542 9.26 -9.34 7.43
C GLY A 542 9.88 -8.42 8.49
N VAL A 543 10.89 -7.62 8.13
CA VAL A 543 11.68 -6.77 9.06
C VAL A 543 11.64 -5.28 8.72
N PHE A 544 10.82 -4.84 7.77
CA PHE A 544 10.70 -3.43 7.36
C PHE A 544 10.30 -2.46 8.49
N GLU A 545 9.60 -2.94 9.52
CA GLU A 545 9.23 -2.12 10.69
C GLU A 545 10.44 -1.72 11.57
N MET A 546 11.63 -2.30 11.32
CA MET A 546 12.87 -1.94 12.00
C MET A 546 13.62 -0.77 11.32
N VAL A 547 13.16 -0.35 10.14
CA VAL A 547 13.72 0.80 9.40
C VAL A 547 13.27 2.11 10.06
N ASP A 548 14.14 3.11 10.10
CA ASP A 548 13.75 4.48 10.46
C ASP A 548 12.95 5.11 9.30
N HIS A 549 11.63 4.95 9.34
CA HIS A 549 10.75 5.47 8.29
C HIS A 549 10.79 6.99 8.19
N GLN A 550 11.01 7.70 9.30
CA GLN A 550 10.99 9.15 9.30
C GLN A 550 12.23 9.72 8.59
N GLN A 551 13.39 9.13 8.83
CA GLN A 551 14.63 9.53 8.18
C GLN A 551 14.62 9.20 6.68
N ASN A 552 14.17 7.99 6.31
CA ASN A 552 14.06 7.58 4.90
C ASN A 552 13.06 8.46 4.15
N LYS A 553 11.90 8.74 4.75
CA LYS A 553 10.93 9.69 4.20
C LYS A 553 11.57 11.06 3.98
N ASN A 554 12.25 11.62 4.97
CA ASN A 554 12.87 12.94 4.85
C ASN A 554 13.91 12.98 3.72
N TYR A 555 14.71 11.92 3.56
CA TYR A 555 15.66 11.80 2.47
C TYR A 555 14.97 11.80 1.09
N ILE A 556 13.97 10.93 0.88
CA ILE A 556 13.24 10.90 -0.40
C ILE A 556 12.61 12.26 -0.70
N LEU A 557 12.03 12.93 0.32
CA LEU A 557 11.44 14.25 0.12
C LEU A 557 12.46 15.33 -0.20
N SER A 558 13.71 15.17 0.23
CA SER A 558 14.79 16.12 -0.07
C SER A 558 15.32 16.01 -1.51
N THR A 559 15.08 14.88 -2.18
CA THR A 559 15.44 14.69 -3.60
C THR A 559 14.31 15.11 -4.55
N GLN A 560 13.25 15.70 -4.03
CA GLN A 560 12.18 16.25 -4.85
C GLN A 560 12.59 17.57 -5.47
N ASP A 561 12.48 17.67 -6.79
CA ASP A 561 12.69 18.95 -7.46
C ASP A 561 11.55 19.91 -7.11
N SER A 562 11.92 21.07 -6.57
CA SER A 562 10.96 22.05 -6.06
C SER A 562 10.26 22.85 -7.16
N VAL A 563 10.84 22.87 -8.37
CA VAL A 563 10.40 23.66 -9.52
C VAL A 563 9.64 22.77 -10.51
N VAL A 564 10.28 21.71 -11.00
CA VAL A 564 9.70 20.82 -12.01
C VAL A 564 8.95 19.64 -11.40
N GLY A 565 9.23 19.31 -10.14
CA GLY A 565 8.67 18.13 -9.52
C GLY A 565 9.44 16.85 -9.85
N GLY A 566 8.94 15.71 -9.36
CA GLY A 566 9.60 14.42 -9.56
C GLY A 566 10.68 14.19 -8.52
N LEU A 567 11.32 13.02 -8.56
CA LEU A 567 12.37 12.65 -7.62
C LEU A 567 13.63 12.30 -8.39
N SER A 568 14.76 12.78 -7.89
CA SER A 568 16.08 12.51 -8.44
C SER A 568 16.82 11.49 -7.58
N LYS A 569 18.00 11.10 -8.07
CA LYS A 569 18.91 10.22 -7.33
C LYS A 569 19.36 10.84 -6.01
N TRP A 570 19.74 12.12 -6.06
CA TRP A 570 20.35 12.88 -4.97
C TRP A 570 19.78 14.29 -4.87
N VAL A 571 19.93 14.93 -3.70
CA VAL A 571 19.59 16.35 -3.54
C VAL A 571 20.33 17.18 -4.60
N ASP A 572 19.64 18.17 -5.17
CA ASP A 572 20.17 19.07 -6.19
C ASP A 572 20.64 18.39 -7.50
N THR A 573 20.08 17.21 -7.82
CA THR A 573 20.25 16.56 -9.13
C THR A 573 18.95 16.48 -9.92
N THR A 574 19.05 16.26 -11.24
CA THR A 574 17.87 16.20 -12.11
C THR A 574 16.97 14.99 -11.79
N PRO A 575 15.65 15.17 -11.68
CA PRO A 575 14.70 14.07 -11.60
C PRO A 575 14.57 13.27 -12.90
N ASP A 576 14.27 11.98 -12.79
CA ASP A 576 14.04 11.07 -13.91
C ASP A 576 12.89 10.09 -13.61
N PRO A 577 12.35 9.35 -14.62
CA PRO A 577 11.21 8.47 -14.41
C PRO A 577 11.50 7.33 -13.42
N LEU A 578 12.72 6.80 -13.41
CA LEU A 578 13.09 5.68 -12.54
C LEU A 578 13.10 6.12 -11.08
N HIS A 579 13.83 7.19 -10.74
CA HIS A 579 13.91 7.66 -9.36
C HIS A 579 12.58 8.25 -8.88
N THR A 580 11.82 8.89 -9.78
CA THR A 580 10.44 9.32 -9.49
C THR A 580 9.57 8.13 -9.10
N TYR A 581 9.53 7.09 -9.93
CA TYR A 581 8.72 5.92 -9.66
C TYR A 581 9.18 5.15 -8.41
N MET A 582 10.47 4.87 -8.30
CA MET A 582 11.01 4.09 -7.18
C MET A 582 10.95 4.87 -5.86
N GLY A 583 11.15 6.19 -5.87
CA GLY A 583 10.96 7.03 -4.70
C GLY A 583 9.49 7.08 -4.25
N LEU A 584 8.54 7.14 -5.18
CA LEU A 584 7.10 7.01 -4.88
C LEU A 584 6.78 5.64 -4.26
N CYS A 585 7.35 4.56 -4.79
CA CYS A 585 7.17 3.22 -4.23
C CYS A 585 7.80 3.09 -2.83
N GLY A 586 8.97 3.70 -2.59
CA GLY A 586 9.57 3.78 -1.25
C GLY A 586 8.67 4.51 -0.25
N LEU A 587 8.07 5.64 -0.66
CA LEU A 587 7.07 6.35 0.15
C LEU A 587 5.79 5.52 0.36
N SER A 588 5.36 4.78 -0.66
CA SER A 588 4.21 3.88 -0.60
C SER A 588 4.39 2.77 0.44
N LEU A 589 5.57 2.13 0.50
CA LEU A 589 5.89 1.12 1.53
C LEU A 589 5.75 1.65 2.96
N MET A 590 6.03 2.95 3.16
CA MET A 590 5.88 3.68 4.43
C MET A 590 4.46 4.24 4.65
N LYS A 591 3.50 3.90 3.79
CA LYS A 591 2.10 4.35 3.83
C LYS A 591 1.96 5.88 3.82
N PHE A 592 2.76 6.53 2.98
CA PHE A 592 2.67 7.97 2.77
C PHE A 592 1.29 8.36 2.22
N GLU A 593 0.70 9.42 2.77
CA GLU A 593 -0.67 9.83 2.46
C GLU A 593 -0.87 10.16 0.97
N GLY A 594 -1.97 9.66 0.42
CA GLY A 594 -2.35 9.89 -0.98
C GLY A 594 -1.64 9.00 -2.01
N LEU A 595 -0.83 8.03 -1.57
CA LEU A 595 -0.27 6.99 -2.43
C LEU A 595 -1.02 5.66 -2.23
N LEU A 596 -1.21 4.90 -3.31
CA LEU A 596 -1.63 3.50 -3.22
C LEU A 596 -0.49 2.64 -2.67
N GLU A 597 -0.83 1.57 -1.96
CA GLU A 597 0.13 0.58 -1.48
C GLU A 597 0.73 -0.17 -2.68
N VAL A 598 2.05 -0.33 -2.69
CA VAL A 598 2.80 -1.09 -3.71
C VAL A 598 2.95 -2.55 -3.28
N HIS A 599 2.76 -3.49 -4.21
CA HIS A 599 3.05 -4.89 -4.01
C HIS A 599 4.58 -5.10 -4.00
N PRO A 600 5.19 -5.51 -2.87
CA PRO A 600 6.64 -5.42 -2.68
C PRO A 600 7.42 -6.36 -3.59
N ALA A 601 6.85 -7.50 -4.02
CA ALA A 601 7.56 -8.45 -4.87
C ALA A 601 7.31 -8.30 -6.38
N LEU A 602 6.25 -7.58 -6.78
CA LEU A 602 5.84 -7.47 -8.19
C LEU A 602 5.99 -6.06 -8.74
N ASN A 603 6.32 -5.08 -7.89
CA ASN A 603 6.55 -3.69 -8.26
C ASN A 603 5.40 -3.09 -9.09
N ILE A 604 4.16 -3.31 -8.64
CA ILE A 604 2.94 -2.68 -9.16
C ILE A 604 2.06 -2.30 -7.97
N SER A 605 1.03 -1.47 -8.13
CA SER A 605 0.13 -1.20 -7.00
C SER A 605 -0.61 -2.47 -6.54
N GLN A 606 -1.01 -2.51 -5.28
CA GLN A 606 -1.84 -3.57 -4.73
C GLN A 606 -3.19 -3.67 -5.49
N ARG A 607 -3.70 -2.54 -6.00
CA ARG A 607 -4.88 -2.50 -6.88
C ARG A 607 -4.65 -3.27 -8.18
N ALA A 608 -3.54 -3.01 -8.87
CA ALA A 608 -3.20 -3.72 -10.11
C ALA A 608 -2.96 -5.22 -9.84
N HIS A 609 -2.35 -5.57 -8.70
CA HIS A 609 -2.20 -6.95 -8.28
C HIS A 609 -3.54 -7.64 -7.94
N GLU A 610 -4.51 -6.93 -7.35
CA GLU A 610 -5.87 -7.45 -7.13
C GLU A 610 -6.62 -7.70 -8.45
N HIS A 611 -6.43 -6.83 -9.45
CA HIS A 611 -6.91 -7.07 -10.82
C HIS A 611 -6.26 -8.30 -11.43
N LEU A 612 -4.94 -8.45 -11.34
CA LEU A 612 -4.24 -9.65 -11.81
C LEU A 612 -4.79 -10.93 -11.16
N ARG A 613 -5.06 -10.91 -9.86
CA ARG A 613 -5.65 -12.04 -9.15
C ARG A 613 -7.08 -12.37 -9.61
N SER A 614 -7.85 -11.39 -10.07
CA SER A 614 -9.17 -11.65 -10.65
C SER A 614 -9.04 -12.34 -12.02
N LEU A 615 -8.05 -11.93 -12.83
CA LEU A 615 -7.72 -12.58 -14.10
C LEU A 615 -7.29 -14.04 -13.91
N HIS A 616 -6.39 -14.31 -12.96
CA HIS A 616 -5.97 -15.69 -12.63
C HIS A 616 -7.15 -16.59 -12.29
N LYS A 617 -8.07 -16.13 -11.45
CA LYS A 617 -9.31 -16.86 -11.14
C LYS A 617 -10.19 -17.07 -12.37
N ALA A 618 -10.26 -16.08 -13.27
CA ALA A 618 -11.04 -16.20 -14.50
C ALA A 618 -10.42 -17.23 -15.47
N TRP A 619 -9.09 -17.38 -15.48
CA TRP A 619 -8.40 -18.38 -16.30
C TRP A 619 -8.50 -19.79 -15.73
N GLU A 620 -8.62 -19.95 -14.41
CA GLU A 620 -8.85 -21.27 -13.78
C GLU A 620 -10.25 -21.84 -14.07
N ASN A 621 -11.22 -20.95 -14.30
CA ASN A 621 -12.62 -21.32 -14.56
C ASN A 621 -12.96 -21.56 -16.05
N ASN A 622 -12.01 -21.32 -16.95
CA ASN A 622 -12.13 -21.51 -18.40
C ASN A 622 -11.12 -22.55 -18.88
#